data_AF-A0A3C0JI76-F1
#
_entry.id   AF-A0A3C0JI76-F1
#
_cell.length_a   1.000
_cell.length_b   1.000
_cell.length_c   1.000
_cell.angle_alpha   90.00
_cell.angle_beta   90.00
_cell.angle_gamma   90.00
#
_symmetry.space_group_name_H-M   'P 1'
#
loop_
_entity.id
_entity.type
_entity.pdbx_description
1 polymer ?
#
loop_
_entity_poly.entity_id
_entity_poly.type
_entity_poly.pdbx_seq_one_letter_code
_entity_poly.pdbx_strand_id
1 'polypeptide(L)' 'MLSVIRGALGALILFFNWVFTPKGVKRETEIQAQVDAQTANLTLYQYKACPFCVKVRRTMKRNTLDIETRDAKRCDNAR' A
#
# COMPACT_ATOMS: atom_id res chain seq x y z
N MET A 1 -8.17 -26.46 9.51
CA MET A 1 -9.10 -26.07 8.43
C MET A 1 -9.19 -24.55 8.22
N LEU A 2 -9.48 -23.74 9.26
CA LEU A 2 -9.65 -22.28 9.13
C LEU A 2 -8.40 -21.51 8.65
N SER A 3 -7.20 -21.98 8.99
CA SER A 3 -5.92 -21.37 8.58
C SER A 3 -5.65 -21.50 7.08
N VAL A 4 -6.09 -22.61 6.48
CA VAL A 4 -5.95 -22.85 5.02
C VAL A 4 -6.85 -21.89 4.26
N ILE A 5 -8.11 -21.72 4.72
CA ILE A 5 -9.06 -20.77 4.13
C ILE A 5 -8.51 -19.34 4.23
N ARG A 6 -8.01 -18.92 5.40
CA ARG A 6 -7.37 -17.60 5.58
C ARG A 6 -6.17 -17.40 4.67
N GLY A 7 -5.34 -18.43 4.48
CA GLY A 7 -4.19 -18.39 3.57
C GLY A 7 -4.61 -18.21 2.11
N ALA A 8 -5.58 -19.01 1.64
CA ALA A 8 -6.10 -18.93 0.28
C ALA A 8 -6.77 -17.57 -0.01
N LEU A 9 -7.57 -17.05 0.92
CA LEU A 9 -8.23 -15.75 0.78
C LEU A 9 -7.20 -14.61 0.71
N GLY A 10 -6.17 -14.66 1.56
CA GLY A 10 -5.07 -13.69 1.52
C GLY A 10 -4.29 -13.72 0.20
N ALA A 11 -4.01 -14.92 -0.32
CA ALA A 11 -3.34 -15.09 -1.62
C ALA A 11 -4.20 -14.53 -2.77
N LEU A 12 -5.51 -14.79 -2.75
CA LEU A 12 -6.45 -14.29 -3.75
C LEU A 12 -6.54 -12.76 -3.75
N ILE A 13 -6.61 -12.13 -2.56
CA ILE A 13 -6.61 -10.67 -2.43
C ILE A 13 -5.32 -10.07 -2.99
N LEU A 14 -4.16 -10.68 -2.71
CA LEU A 14 -2.87 -10.20 -3.22
C LEU A 14 -2.74 -10.38 -4.73
N PHE A 15 -3.22 -11.50 -5.27
CA PHE A 15 -3.28 -11.77 -6.70
C PHE A 15 -4.10 -10.69 -7.42
N PHE A 16 -5.33 -10.45 -6.98
CA PHE A 16 -6.16 -9.40 -7.56
C PHE A 16 -5.63 -7.99 -7.32
N ASN A 17 -4.94 -7.75 -6.19
CA ASN A 17 -4.28 -6.48 -5.99
C ASN A 17 -3.23 -6.23 -7.07
N TRP A 18 -2.41 -7.23 -7.38
CA TRP A 18 -1.36 -7.15 -8.40
C TRP A 18 -1.93 -7.01 -9.81
N VAL A 19 -2.90 -7.86 -10.20
CA VAL A 19 -3.53 -7.84 -11.52
C VAL A 19 -4.24 -6.50 -11.81
N PHE A 20 -4.98 -5.97 -10.83
CA PHE A 20 -5.77 -4.75 -11.00
C PHE A 20 -5.10 -3.51 -10.36
N THR A 21 -3.79 -3.39 -10.52
CA THR A 21 -3.03 -2.26 -9.97
C THR A 21 -3.31 -0.98 -10.78
N PRO A 22 -3.67 0.15 -10.15
CA PRO A 22 -3.94 1.39 -10.88
C PRO A 22 -2.66 2.03 -11.46
N LYS A 23 -2.83 2.82 -12.51
CA LYS A 23 -1.79 3.72 -13.03
C LYS A 23 -1.70 4.97 -12.14
N GLY A 24 -0.49 5.48 -11.93
CA GLY A 24 -0.25 6.74 -11.22
C GLY A 24 -0.39 7.96 -12.14
N VAL A 25 -0.73 9.10 -11.55
CA VAL A 25 -0.71 10.40 -12.22
C VAL A 25 0.73 10.74 -12.62
N LYS A 26 0.90 11.27 -13.84
CA LYS A 26 2.18 11.80 -14.31
C LYS A 26 2.24 13.29 -13.97
N ARG A 27 3.29 13.69 -13.26
CA ARG A 27 3.60 15.09 -12.95
C ARG A 27 4.97 15.45 -13.52
N GLU A 28 5.21 16.73 -13.71
CA GLU A 28 6.55 17.26 -13.93
C GLU A 28 7.42 16.99 -12.69
N THR A 29 8.73 16.86 -12.91
CA THR A 29 9.69 16.46 -11.88
C THR A 29 9.69 17.40 -10.68
N GLU A 30 9.58 18.71 -10.91
CA GLU A 30 9.54 19.72 -9.85
C GLU A 30 8.30 19.58 -8.98
N ILE A 31 7.12 19.42 -9.59
CA ILE A 31 5.86 19.24 -8.87
C ILE A 31 5.88 17.92 -8.09
N GLN A 32 6.44 16.85 -8.67
CA GLN A 32 6.56 15.57 -7.98
C GLN A 32 7.46 15.70 -6.74
N ALA A 33 8.60 16.39 -6.84
CA ALA A 33 9.50 16.62 -5.71
C ALA A 33 8.82 17.41 -4.58
N GLN A 34 7.97 18.40 -4.91
CA GLN A 34 7.19 19.13 -3.90
C GLN A 34 6.19 18.22 -3.18
N VAL A 35 5.49 17.34 -3.92
CA VAL A 35 4.56 16.37 -3.34
C VAL A 35 5.29 15.36 -2.46
N ASP A 36 6.44 14.85 -2.92
CA ASP A 36 7.25 13.89 -2.16
C ASP A 36 7.76 14.52 -0.86
N ALA A 37 8.18 15.79 -0.90
CA ALA A 37 8.58 16.53 0.30
C ALA A 37 7.42 16.71 1.30
N GLN A 38 6.20 16.99 0.81
CA GLN A 38 5.01 17.09 1.66
C GLN A 38 4.65 15.75 2.31
N THR A 39 4.92 14.63 1.63
CA THR A 39 4.60 13.29 2.13
C THR A 39 5.76 12.58 2.83
N ALA A 40 6.95 13.17 2.88
CA ALA A 40 8.17 12.56 3.41
C ALA A 40 8.04 12.13 4.88
N ASN A 41 7.23 12.82 5.67
CA ASN A 41 7.01 12.51 7.09
C ASN A 41 5.82 11.57 7.33
N LEU A 42 5.24 11.02 6.27
CA LEU A 42 4.11 10.09 6.38
C LEU A 42 4.61 8.64 6.34
N THR A 43 3.94 7.79 7.12
CA THR A 43 4.16 6.34 7.09
C THR A 43 2.82 5.64 7.19
N LEU A 44 2.56 4.72 6.26
CA LEU A 44 1.37 3.88 6.29
C LEU A 44 1.64 2.59 7.06
N TYR A 45 1.11 2.50 8.27
CA TYR A 45 1.01 1.23 8.99
C TYR A 45 -0.15 0.42 8.43
N GLN A 46 0.13 -0.81 8.00
CA GLN A 46 -0.84 -1.62 7.30
C GLN A 46 -0.74 -3.12 7.58
N TYR A 47 -1.75 -3.84 7.13
CA TYR A 47 -1.76 -5.28 7.01
C TYR A 47 -1.79 -5.66 5.53
N LYS A 48 -0.80 -6.41 5.06
CA LYS A 48 -0.59 -6.67 3.62
C LYS A 48 -1.83 -7.23 2.89
N ALA A 49 -2.59 -8.11 3.54
CA ALA A 49 -3.77 -8.76 2.98
C ALA A 49 -5.11 -8.09 3.38
N CYS A 50 -5.08 -6.95 4.08
CA CYS A 50 -6.30 -6.25 4.46
C CYS A 50 -6.90 -5.49 3.27
N PRO A 51 -8.19 -5.68 2.94
CA PRO A 51 -8.83 -5.00 1.81
C PRO A 51 -8.86 -3.47 1.97
N PHE A 52 -8.94 -2.97 3.19
CA PHE A 52 -8.88 -1.53 3.47
C PHE A 52 -7.48 -0.97 3.24
N CYS A 53 -6.43 -1.66 3.70
CA CYS A 53 -5.04 -1.27 3.45
C CYS A 53 -4.72 -1.28 1.94
N VAL A 54 -5.20 -2.30 1.21
CA VAL A 54 -5.10 -2.36 -0.25
C VAL A 54 -5.79 -1.15 -0.91
N LYS A 55 -6.98 -0.75 -0.43
CA LYS A 55 -7.69 0.43 -0.93
C LYS A 55 -6.86 1.71 -0.76
N VAL A 56 -6.28 1.94 0.42
CA VAL A 56 -5.41 3.11 0.70
C VAL A 56 -4.18 3.11 -0.20
N ARG A 57 -3.47 1.97 -0.30
CA ARG A 57 -2.30 1.84 -1.18
C ARG A 57 -2.60 2.10 -2.65
N ARG A 58 -3.78 1.69 -3.12
CA ARG A 58 -4.24 2.01 -4.48
C ARG A 58 -4.46 3.51 -4.65
N THR A 59 -5.03 4.20 -3.66
CA THR A 59 -5.16 5.66 -3.68
C THR A 59 -3.80 6.36 -3.67
N MET A 60 -2.85 5.90 -2.86
CA MET A 60 -1.47 6.40 -2.87
C MET A 60 -0.85 6.24 -4.25
N LYS A 61 -0.96 5.05 -4.86
CA LYS A 61 -0.41 4.78 -6.19
C LYS A 61 -1.08 5.61 -7.28
N ARG A 62 -2.40 5.80 -7.26
CA ARG A 62 -3.10 6.69 -8.20
C ARG A 62 -2.56 8.11 -8.13
N ASN A 63 -2.27 8.59 -6.93
CA ASN A 63 -1.73 9.93 -6.71
C ASN A 63 -0.20 9.99 -6.79
N THR A 64 0.48 8.90 -7.19
CA THR A 64 1.95 8.82 -7.27
C THR A 64 2.59 9.38 -6.00
N LEU A 65 2.14 8.92 -4.84
CA LEU A 65 2.68 9.32 -3.54
C LEU A 65 3.74 8.30 -3.11
N ASP A 66 4.94 8.77 -2.80
CA ASP A 66 5.99 7.97 -2.19
C ASP A 66 5.89 8.06 -0.67
N ILE A 67 5.23 7.09 -0.06
CA ILE A 67 5.01 7.01 1.39
C ILE A 67 5.45 5.62 1.86
N GLU A 68 6.29 5.60 2.89
CA GLU A 68 6.80 4.37 3.49
C GLU A 68 5.63 3.50 4.01
N THR A 69 5.66 2.19 3.76
CA THR A 69 4.66 1.27 4.33
C THR A 69 5.28 0.30 5.32
N ARG A 70 4.70 0.18 6.52
CA ARG A 70 5.15 -0.75 7.57
C ARG A 70 4.08 -1.80 7.85
N ASP A 71 4.46 -3.08 7.91
CA ASP A 71 3.50 -4.17 8.19
C ASP A 71 3.33 -4.34 9.71
N ALA A 72 2.20 -3.86 10.24
CA ALA A 72 1.91 -3.85 11.67
C ALA A 72 1.80 -5.26 12.28
N LYS A 73 1.62 -6.32 11.47
CA LYS A 73 1.55 -7.70 11.96
C LYS A 73 2.93 -8.36 12.10
N ARG A 74 3.94 -7.86 11.37
CA ARG A 74 5.21 -8.56 11.15
C ARG A 74 6.46 -7.70 11.42
N CYS A 75 6.29 -6.42 11.72
CA CYS A 75 7.38 -5.56 12.16
C CYS A 75 7.43 -5.52 13.69
N ASP A 76 8.54 -5.98 14.28
CA ASP A 76 8.80 -5.87 15.73
C ASP A 76 8.85 -4.41 16.20
N ASN A 77 9.16 -3.47 15.30
CA ASN A 77 9.18 -2.02 15.53
C ASN A 77 7.84 -1.31 15.23
N ALA A 78 6.72 -2.03 15.15
CA ALA A 78 5.39 -1.42 14.94
C ALA A 78 4.74 -0.88 16.23
N ARG A 79 5.51 -0.78 17.32
CA ARG A 79 5.05 -0.30 18.63
C ARG A 79 5.61 1.08 18.94
#